data_AF-A0A942KYQ8-F1
#
_entry.id   AF-A0A942KYQ8-F1
#
_cell.length_a   1.000
_cell.length_b   1.000
_cell.length_c   1.000
_cell.angle_alpha   90.00
_cell.angle_beta   90.00
_cell.angle_gamma   90.00
#
_symmetry.space_group_name_H-M   'P 1'
#
loop_
_entity.id
_entity.type
_entity.pdbx_description
1 polymer ?
#
loop_
_entity_poly.entity_id
_entity_poly.type
_entity_poly.pdbx_seq_one_letter_code
_entity_poly.pdbx_strand_id
1 'polypeptide(L)' 'MKRLFAVLALTPSTALAHAGDHRDEGLLHFLTQPDHAALIALGAAVLGGAVWKLWSRR' A
#
# COMPACT_ATOMS: atom_id res chain seq x y z
N MET A 1 -21.81 -8.74 -0.49
CA MET A 1 -21.60 -7.27 -0.59
C MET A 1 -21.03 -6.65 0.69
N LYS A 2 -21.47 -7.03 1.90
CA LYS A 2 -20.94 -6.46 3.17
C LYS A 2 -19.42 -6.61 3.36
N ARG A 3 -18.79 -7.65 2.79
CA ARG A 3 -17.33 -7.87 2.87
C ARG A 3 -16.49 -6.89 2.03
N LEU A 4 -17.07 -6.32 0.97
CA LEU A 4 -16.38 -5.34 0.11
C LEU A 4 -16.23 -3.98 0.79
N PHE A 5 -17.15 -3.62 1.68
CA PHE A 5 -17.09 -2.36 2.44
C PHE A 5 -15.87 -2.29 3.37
N ALA A 6 -15.49 -3.41 4.00
CA ALA A 6 -14.29 -3.45 4.84
C ALA A 6 -13.01 -3.22 4.01
N VAL A 7 -12.98 -3.68 2.75
CA VAL A 7 -11.84 -3.49 1.84
C VAL A 7 -11.80 -2.05 1.32
N LEU A 8 -12.96 -1.44 1.02
CA LEU A 8 -13.07 -0.03 0.61
C LEU A 8 -12.81 0.95 1.77
N ALA A 9 -13.06 0.57 3.02
CA ALA A 9 -12.68 1.38 4.18
C ALA A 9 -11.15 1.39 4.43
N LEU A 10 -10.43 0.41 3.86
CA LEU A 10 -8.98 0.32 3.90
C LEU A 10 -8.30 0.99 2.69
N THR A 11 -9.05 1.39 1.66
CA THR A 11 -8.45 2.15 0.56
C THR A 11 -8.11 3.55 1.06
N PRO A 12 -6.82 3.92 1.16
CA PRO A 12 -6.42 5.21 1.67
C PRO A 12 -6.86 6.28 0.67
N SER A 13 -8.01 6.92 0.92
CA SER A 13 -8.50 8.04 0.12
C SER A 13 -7.55 9.25 0.17
N THR A 14 -6.58 9.22 1.08
CA THR A 14 -5.56 10.25 1.28
C THR A 14 -4.41 10.21 0.27
N ALA A 15 -4.23 9.11 -0.47
CA ALA A 15 -3.16 9.00 -1.47
C ALA A 15 -3.54 9.61 -2.85
N LEU A 16 -4.81 9.95 -3.06
CA LEU A 16 -5.35 10.32 -4.38
C LEU A 16 -5.62 11.83 -4.57
N ALA A 17 -5.25 12.69 -3.61
CA ALA A 17 -5.72 14.08 -3.61
C ALA A 17 -4.63 15.17 -3.68
N HIS A 18 -3.35 14.84 -3.93
CA HIS A 18 -2.33 15.89 -4.07
C HIS A 18 -1.63 15.82 -5.44
N ALA A 19 -1.73 16.90 -6.21
CA ALA A 19 -0.75 17.19 -7.25
C ALA A 19 0.54 17.64 -6.53
N GLY A 20 1.30 16.67 -6.03
CA GLY A 20 2.58 16.94 -5.38
C GLY A 20 3.57 17.48 -6.40
N ASP A 21 4.30 18.53 -6.06
CA ASP A 21 5.46 18.95 -6.84
C ASP A 21 6.51 17.83 -6.75
N HIS A 22 6.55 17.01 -7.78
CA HIS A 22 7.36 15.81 -7.86
C HIS A 22 8.81 16.12 -8.26
N ARG A 23 9.32 17.32 -7.95
CA ARG A 23 10.67 17.73 -8.32
C ARG A 23 11.77 17.01 -7.53
N ASP A 24 11.42 16.42 -6.39
CA ASP A 24 12.31 15.65 -5.51
C ASP A 24 11.88 14.16 -5.40
N GLU A 25 11.50 13.53 -6.53
CA GLU A 25 11.13 12.09 -6.66
C GLU A 25 12.32 11.12 -6.47
N GLY A 26 13.04 11.23 -5.36
CA GLY A 26 14.08 10.27 -5.00
C GLY A 26 13.53 9.03 -4.31
N LEU A 27 14.30 7.94 -4.28
CA LEU A 27 13.98 6.75 -3.48
C LEU A 27 13.73 7.09 -2.00
N LEU A 28 14.46 8.08 -1.47
CA LEU A 28 14.27 8.58 -0.10
C LEU A 28 12.90 9.23 0.09
N HIS A 29 12.38 9.96 -0.88
CA HIS A 29 11.05 10.57 -0.81
C HIS A 29 9.98 9.48 -0.67
N PHE A 30 10.06 8.45 -1.53
CA PHE A 30 9.18 7.29 -1.47
C PHE A 30 9.26 6.53 -0.14
N LEU A 31 10.44 6.45 0.49
CA LEU A 31 10.63 5.73 1.74
C LEU A 31 10.30 6.54 3.01
N THR A 32 10.31 7.87 2.92
CA THR A 32 10.17 8.75 4.10
C THR A 32 8.83 9.46 4.17
N GLN A 33 8.12 9.60 3.05
CA GLN A 33 6.82 10.25 3.10
C GLN A 33 5.75 9.33 3.73
N PRO A 34 4.93 9.86 4.65
CA PRO A 34 3.99 9.06 5.44
C PRO A 34 2.84 8.45 4.62
N ASP A 35 2.50 9.06 3.48
CA ASP A 35 1.50 8.55 2.53
C ASP A 35 2.01 7.31 1.76
N HIS A 36 3.30 7.24 1.45
CA HIS A 36 3.93 6.10 0.80
C HIS A 36 4.16 4.92 1.75
N ALA A 37 4.40 5.18 3.03
CA ALA A 37 4.58 4.15 4.05
C ALA A 37 3.38 3.18 4.13
N ALA A 38 2.15 3.69 3.97
CA ALA A 38 0.94 2.88 3.93
C ALA A 38 0.90 1.95 2.70
N LEU A 39 1.35 2.43 1.54
CA LEU A 39 1.43 1.63 0.31
C LEU A 39 2.51 0.54 0.42
N ILE A 40 3.66 0.86 1.01
CA ILE A 40 4.74 -0.11 1.26
C ILE A 40 4.26 -1.21 2.21
N ALA A 41 3.61 -0.85 3.31
CA ALA A 41 3.08 -1.80 4.27
C ALA A 41 2.02 -2.72 3.63
N LEU A 42 1.11 -2.14 2.81
CA LEU A 42 0.12 -2.91 2.06
C LEU A 42 0.78 -3.88 1.08
N GLY A 43 1.75 -3.41 0.30
CA GLY A 43 2.50 -4.26 -0.64
C GLY A 43 3.22 -5.42 0.05
N ALA A 44 3.89 -5.13 1.17
CA ALA A 44 4.56 -6.15 1.97
C ALA A 44 3.59 -7.20 2.53
N ALA A 45 2.43 -6.78 3.03
CA ALA A 45 1.41 -7.70 3.54
C ALA A 45 0.84 -8.61 2.44
N VAL A 46 0.56 -8.06 1.25
CA VAL A 46 0.05 -8.82 0.11
C VAL A 46 1.08 -9.84 -0.39
N LEU A 47 2.33 -9.41 -0.59
CA LEU A 47 3.40 -10.29 -1.04
C LEU A 47 3.72 -11.37 -0.01
N GLY A 48 3.85 -11.01 1.26
CA GLY A 48 4.07 -11.95 2.35
C GLY A 48 2.95 -12.98 2.47
N GLY A 49 1.69 -12.53 2.39
CA GLY A 49 0.53 -13.42 2.39
C GLY A 49 0.48 -14.35 1.17
N ALA A 50 0.84 -13.87 -0.01
CA ALA A 50 0.91 -14.69 -1.23
C ALA A 50 2.00 -15.76 -1.15
N VAL A 51 3.21 -15.38 -0.69
CA VAL A 51 4.34 -16.31 -0.49
C VAL A 51 3.98 -17.35 0.55
N TRP A 52 3.47 -16.93 1.71
CA TRP A 52 3.05 -17.84 2.78
C TRP A 52 2.00 -18.84 2.29
N LYS A 53 0.98 -18.37 1.58
CA LYS A 53 -0.08 -19.22 1.01
C LYS A 53 0.45 -20.21 -0.05
N LEU A 54 1.41 -19.79 -0.86
CA LEU A 54 2.03 -20.68 -1.85
C LEU A 54 2.87 -21.76 -1.15
N TRP A 55 3.58 -21.37 -0.09
CA TRP A 55 4.42 -22.27 0.69
C TRP A 55 3.60 -23.26 1.53
N SER A 56 2.49 -22.81 2.11
CA SER A 56 1.58 -23.64 2.90
C SER A 56 0.77 -24.65 2.08
N ARG A 57 0.90 -24.64 0.75
CA ARG A 57 0.22 -25.55 -0.19
C ARG A 57 1.14 -26.63 -0.76
N ARG A 58 2.43 -26.59 -0.42
CA ARG A 58 3.39 -27.67 -0.68
C ARG A 58 3.43 -28.61 0.52
#